data_AF-A0A454XT81-F1
#
_entry.id   AF-A0A454XT81-F1
#
_cell.length_a   1.000
_cell.length_b   1.000
_cell.length_c   1.000
_cell.angle_alpha   90.00
_cell.angle_beta   90.00
_cell.angle_gamma   90.00
#
_symmetry.space_group_name_H-M   'P 1'
#
loop_
_entity.id
_entity.type
_entity.pdbx_description
1 polymer ?
#
loop_
_entity_poly.entity_id
_entity_poly.type
_entity_poly.pdbx_seq_one_letter_code
_entity_poly.pdbx_strand_id
1 'polypeptide(L)' 'MSTKFFIVLLALICASAVYASSVYVEACNEVCGRSVEERNECCKAHGYQGMIRGYCTDGRAFCNKAVA' A
#
# COMPACT_ATOMS: atom_id res chain seq x y z
N MET A 1 12.17 28.92 22.05
CA MET A 1 11.73 27.60 21.55
C MET A 1 12.77 26.57 21.98
N SER A 2 12.42 25.62 22.87
CA SER A 2 13.41 24.69 23.44
C SER A 2 13.83 23.64 22.40
N THR A 3 15.11 23.28 22.31
CA THR A 3 15.62 22.26 21.37
C THR A 3 14.88 20.93 21.48
N LYS A 4 14.36 20.62 22.68
CA LYS A 4 13.51 19.45 22.95
C LYS A 4 12.19 19.47 22.17
N PHE A 5 11.61 20.65 21.95
CA PHE A 5 10.41 20.82 21.13
C PHE A 5 10.69 20.50 19.65
N PHE A 6 11.85 20.93 19.13
CA PHE A 6 12.26 20.62 17.76
C PHE A 6 12.47 19.12 17.54
N ILE A 7 13.07 18.42 18.51
CA ILE A 7 13.29 16.96 18.43
C ILE A 7 11.94 16.21 18.42
N VAL A 8 10.99 16.61 19.27
CA VAL A 8 9.66 16.00 19.33
C VAL A 8 8.88 16.24 18.04
N LEU A 9 8.95 17.45 17.47
CA LEU A 9 8.34 17.78 16.18
C LEU A 9 8.95 16.96 15.02
N LEU A 10 10.28 16.80 14.99
CA LEU A 10 10.95 15.99 13.97
C LEU A 10 10.52 14.52 14.04
N ALA A 11 10.43 13.95 15.24
CA ALA A 11 9.99 12.57 15.47
C ALA A 11 8.54 12.34 15.02
N LEU A 12 7.65 13.31 15.25
CA LEU A 12 6.25 13.28 14.80
C LEU A 12 6.11 13.32 13.27
N ILE A 13 6.96 14.09 12.57
CA ILE A 13 6.96 14.15 11.10
C ILE A 13 7.47 12.83 10.49
N CYS A 14 8.49 12.20 11.09
CA CYS A 14 8.95 10.89 10.63
C CYS A 14 7.90 9.77 10.85
N ALA A 15 7.04 9.91 11.86
CA ALA A 15 6.01 8.91 12.18
C ALA A 15 4.79 8.95 11.25
N SER A 16 4.53 10.05 10.54
CA SER A 16 3.33 10.20 9.70
C SER A 16 3.44 9.57 8.30
N ALA A 17 4.57 8.97 7.94
CA ALA A 17 4.79 8.38 6.62
C ALA A 17 4.15 7.00 6.40
N VAL A 18 3.46 6.43 7.39
CA VAL A 18 2.93 5.05 7.31
C VAL A 18 1.41 5.04 7.18
N TYR A 19 0.89 5.56 6.09
CA TYR A 19 -0.50 5.28 5.69
C TYR A 19 -0.48 4.28 4.54
N ALA A 20 -0.66 2.99 4.88
CA ALA A 20 -0.99 1.95 3.93
C ALA A 20 -2.35 2.29 3.30
N SER A 21 -2.32 3.03 2.20
CA SER A 21 -3.51 3.46 1.49
C SER A 21 -3.83 2.43 0.42
N SER A 22 -5.09 1.99 0.41
CA SER A 22 -5.59 1.06 -0.59
C SER A 22 -5.90 1.82 -1.89
N VAL A 23 -5.47 1.24 -3.01
CA VAL A 23 -5.82 1.76 -4.33
C VAL A 23 -6.47 0.64 -5.12
N TYR A 24 -7.64 0.94 -5.67
CA TYR A 24 -8.29 0.05 -6.62
C TYR A 24 -7.49 0.06 -7.94
N VAL A 25 -7.13 -1.12 -8.44
CA VAL A 25 -6.38 -1.30 -9.68
C VAL A 25 -7.17 -2.20 -10.60
N GLU A 26 -7.92 -1.61 -11.52
CA GLU A 26 -8.85 -2.31 -12.42
C GLU A 26 -8.16 -3.42 -13.22
N ALA A 27 -6.94 -3.18 -13.71
CA ALA A 27 -6.15 -4.18 -14.44
C ALA A 27 -5.94 -5.47 -13.63
N CYS A 28 -5.82 -5.39 -12.31
CA CYS A 28 -5.61 -6.57 -11.47
C CYS A 28 -6.90 -7.35 -11.13
N ASN A 29 -8.06 -6.94 -11.62
CA ASN A 29 -9.30 -7.70 -11.44
C ASN A 29 -9.23 -9.08 -12.12
N GLU A 30 -8.51 -9.18 -13.25
CA GLU A 30 -8.40 -10.44 -14.00
C GLU A 30 -7.65 -11.53 -13.24
N VAL A 31 -6.75 -11.14 -12.33
CA VAL A 31 -5.97 -12.07 -11.49
C VAL A 31 -6.67 -12.41 -10.17
N CYS A 32 -7.88 -11.91 -9.92
CA CYS A 32 -8.62 -12.21 -8.69
C CYS A 32 -8.94 -13.70 -8.50
N GLY A 33 -9.10 -14.46 -9.58
CA GLY A 33 -9.26 -15.92 -9.55
C GLY A 33 -7.96 -16.71 -9.45
N ARG A 34 -6.81 -16.04 -9.49
CA ARG A 34 -5.46 -16.65 -9.56
C ARG A 34 -4.84 -16.82 -8.17
N SER A 35 -3.62 -17.33 -8.11
CA SER A 35 -2.87 -17.50 -6.86
C SER A 35 -2.60 -16.17 -6.15
N VAL A 36 -2.28 -16.22 -4.86
CA VAL A 36 -1.91 -15.03 -4.08
C VAL A 36 -0.63 -14.39 -4.63
N GLU A 37 0.30 -15.22 -5.09
CA GLU A 37 1.53 -14.80 -5.76
C GLU A 37 1.23 -13.98 -7.02
N GLU A 38 0.41 -14.51 -7.95
CA GLU A 38 0.04 -13.81 -9.19
C GLU A 38 -0.68 -12.47 -8.91
N ARG A 39 -1.54 -12.44 -7.89
CA ARG A 39 -2.21 -11.21 -7.46
C ARG A 39 -1.23 -10.16 -6.96
N ASN A 40 -0.25 -10.57 -6.16
CA ASN A 40 0.78 -9.68 -5.63
C ASN A 40 1.71 -9.17 -6.75
N GLU A 41 2.06 -10.04 -7.69
CA GLU A 41 2.87 -9.67 -8.86
C GLU A 41 2.15 -8.65 -9.75
N CYS A 42 0.84 -8.79 -9.96
CA CYS A 42 0.07 -7.79 -10.69
C CYS A 42 0.20 -6.41 -10.04
N CYS A 43 -0.04 -6.31 -8.72
CA CYS A 43 0.12 -5.05 -8.01
C CYS A 43 1.55 -4.49 -8.14
N LYS A 44 2.58 -5.34 -8.05
CA LYS A 44 3.98 -4.93 -8.23
C LYS A 44 4.27 -4.42 -9.64
N ALA A 45 3.73 -5.06 -10.67
CA ALA A 45 3.86 -4.63 -12.06
C ALA A 45 3.27 -3.23 -12.30
N HIS A 46 2.25 -2.84 -11.51
CA HIS A 46 1.64 -1.52 -11.54
C HIS A 46 2.24 -0.50 -10.55
N GLY A 47 3.39 -0.80 -9.94
CA GLY A 47 4.11 0.13 -9.05
C GLY A 47 3.63 0.13 -7.60
N TYR A 48 2.87 -0.87 -7.18
CA TYR A 48 2.39 -1.06 -5.81
C TYR A 48 3.22 -2.11 -5.06
N GLN A 49 3.13 -2.17 -3.74
CA GLN A 49 3.91 -3.16 -2.96
C GLN A 49 3.36 -4.59 -3.06
N GLY A 50 2.08 -4.74 -3.37
CA GLY A 50 1.37 -6.01 -3.43
C GLY A 50 -0.13 -5.83 -3.23
N MET A 51 -0.89 -6.93 -3.28
CA MET A 51 -2.34 -6.91 -3.07
C MET A 51 -2.66 -6.84 -1.57
N ILE A 52 -3.69 -6.07 -1.22
CA ILE A 52 -4.17 -5.97 0.15
C ILE A 52 -4.68 -7.30 0.63
N ARG A 53 -4.10 -7.77 1.74
CA ARG A 53 -4.45 -9.03 2.40
C ARG A 53 -4.40 -10.26 1.46
N GLY A 54 -3.78 -10.15 0.29
CA GLY A 54 -3.68 -11.21 -0.72
C GLY A 54 -5.00 -11.58 -1.42
N TYR A 55 -6.07 -10.80 -1.27
CA TYR A 55 -7.37 -11.14 -1.82
C TYR A 55 -8.08 -9.97 -2.50
N CYS A 56 -9.00 -10.31 -3.40
CA CYS A 56 -9.92 -9.37 -4.02
C CYS A 56 -11.25 -9.30 -3.26
N THR A 57 -11.90 -8.14 -3.31
CA THR A 57 -13.22 -7.91 -2.71
C THR A 57 -14.25 -7.76 -3.83
N ASP A 58 -15.21 -8.67 -3.94
CA ASP A 58 -16.23 -8.69 -5.02
C ASP A 58 -15.61 -8.70 -6.44
N GLY A 59 -14.51 -9.44 -6.63
CA GLY A 59 -13.77 -9.45 -7.90
C GLY A 59 -12.96 -8.19 -8.18
N ARG A 60 -12.87 -7.26 -7.22
CA ARG A 60 -12.09 -6.02 -7.33
C ARG A 60 -10.75 -6.16 -6.61
N ALA A 61 -9.68 -5.83 -7.32
CA ALA A 61 -8.32 -5.83 -6.81
C ALA A 61 -7.97 -4.51 -6.12
N PHE A 62 -7.46 -4.60 -4.90
CA PHE A 62 -6.95 -3.45 -4.15
C PHE A 62 -5.48 -3.66 -3.83
N CYS A 63 -4.63 -2.76 -4.29
CA CYS A 63 -3.19 -2.81 -4.06
C CYS A 63 -2.77 -1.86 -2.94
N ASN A 64 -1.72 -2.22 -2.20
CA ASN A 64 -1.06 -1.36 -1.23
C ASN A 64 -0.24 -0.30 -1.95
N LYS A 65 -0.54 0.98 -1.74
CA LYS A 65 0.35 2.07 -2.18
C LYS A 65 1.76 1.83 -1.66
N ALA A 66 2.74 1.94 -2.55
CA ALA A 66 4.13 2.02 -2.13
C ALA A 66 4.30 3.28 -1.28
N VAL A 67 4.85 3.11 -0.09
CA VAL A 67 5.41 4.21 0.70
C VAL A 67 6.56 4.77 -0.14
N ALA A 68 6.44 6.03 -0.57
CA ALA A 68 7.51 6.77 -1.21
C ALA A 68 8.55 7.20 -0.16
#